data_AF-A0A1Y6F9Y7-F1
#
_entry.id   AF-A0A1Y6F9Y7-F1
#
_cell.length_a   1.000
_cell.length_b   1.000
_cell.length_c   1.000
_cell.angle_alpha   90.00
_cell.angle_beta   90.00
_cell.angle_gamma   90.00
#
_symmetry.space_group_name_H-M   'P 1'
#
loop_
_entity.id
_entity.type
_entity.pdbx_description
1 polymer ?
#
loop_
_entity_poly.entity_id
_entity_poly.type
_entity_poly.pdbx_seq_one_letter_code
_entity_poly.pdbx_strand_id
1 'polypeptide(L)'
;MGLISSYFKVMKLTDEMEKKSDVKGDLARMQVGMNGANQALATMTAQRQAAEQSLTAGPVDGEVGRVEAAATVTQFAPTGMMIAGRTVIELQLLVTLPGGIPLPVAHSAALDMGQIPRLVPGGRIAVTLDPVDPASLRIDWSKPSPV
;
A
#
# COMPACT_ATOMS: atom_id res chain seq x y z
N MET A 1 -13.70 -78.87 7.91
CA MET A 1 -12.37 -78.27 8.13
C MET A 1 -12.41 -76.77 7.75
N GLY A 2 -12.94 -75.92 8.64
CA GLY A 2 -13.33 -74.53 8.33
C GLY A 2 -12.50 -73.44 9.04
N LEU A 3 -11.22 -73.69 9.31
CA LEU A 3 -10.36 -72.77 10.08
C LEU A 3 -9.37 -71.96 9.21
N ILE A 4 -9.07 -72.41 7.99
CA ILE A 4 -8.06 -71.78 7.12
C ILE A 4 -8.66 -70.64 6.27
N SER A 5 -9.94 -70.74 5.90
CA SER A 5 -10.67 -69.73 5.11
C SER A 5 -10.88 -68.42 5.90
N SER A 6 -11.09 -68.53 7.21
CA SER A 6 -11.27 -67.40 8.12
C SER A 6 -10.03 -66.50 8.18
N TYR A 7 -8.84 -67.09 8.10
CA TYR A 7 -7.57 -66.36 8.22
C TYR A 7 -7.30 -65.46 7.01
N PHE A 8 -7.53 -65.97 5.79
CA PHE A 8 -7.40 -65.18 4.56
C PHE A 8 -8.44 -64.06 4.44
N LYS A 9 -9.63 -64.26 5.02
CA LYS A 9 -10.70 -63.25 5.00
C LYS A 9 -10.41 -62.10 5.97
N VAL A 10 -9.75 -62.37 7.09
CA VAL A 10 -9.31 -61.35 8.06
C VAL A 10 -8.20 -60.46 7.47
N MET A 11 -7.21 -61.03 6.76
CA MET A 11 -6.17 -60.23 6.10
C MET A 11 -6.73 -59.23 5.08
N LYS A 12 -7.72 -59.65 4.27
CA LYS A 12 -8.39 -58.76 3.31
C LYS A 12 -9.22 -57.64 3.96
N LEU A 13 -9.74 -57.89 5.17
CA LEU A 13 -10.50 -56.91 5.94
C LEU A 13 -9.59 -55.86 6.60
N THR A 14 -8.35 -56.22 6.94
CA THR A 14 -7.35 -55.28 7.45
C THR A 14 -6.93 -54.28 6.36
N ASP A 15 -6.75 -54.75 5.12
CA ASP A 15 -6.32 -53.96 3.96
C ASP A 15 -7.36 -52.86 3.57
N GLU A 16 -8.66 -53.14 3.72
CA GLU A 16 -9.71 -52.14 3.49
C GLU A 16 -9.88 -51.11 4.64
N MET A 17 -9.52 -51.47 5.87
CA MET A 17 -9.56 -50.53 7.01
C MET A 17 -8.40 -49.53 7.00
N GLU A 18 -7.24 -49.92 6.46
CA GLU A 18 -6.10 -49.02 6.25
C GLU A 18 -6.46 -47.91 5.24
N LYS A 19 -7.16 -48.27 4.16
CA LYS A 19 -7.62 -47.35 3.12
C LYS A 19 -8.63 -46.29 3.60
N LYS A 20 -9.45 -46.60 4.62
CA LYS A 20 -10.40 -45.64 5.21
C LYS A 20 -9.76 -44.73 6.27
N SER A 21 -8.66 -45.17 6.86
CA SER A 21 -7.93 -44.41 7.89
C SER A 21 -7.15 -43.24 7.28
N ASP A 22 -6.67 -43.40 6.04
CA ASP A 22 -5.94 -42.36 5.31
C ASP A 22 -6.84 -41.19 4.87
N VAL A 23 -8.13 -41.44 4.56
CA VAL A 23 -9.13 -40.39 4.24
C VAL A 23 -9.32 -39.41 5.40
N LYS A 24 -9.18 -39.88 6.65
CA LYS A 24 -9.25 -39.03 7.84
C LYS A 24 -7.98 -38.18 8.01
N GLY A 25 -6.83 -38.73 7.64
CA GLY A 25 -5.56 -38.00 7.58
C GLY A 25 -5.56 -36.94 6.47
N ASP A 26 -6.15 -37.25 5.33
CA ASP A 26 -6.29 -36.34 4.19
C ASP A 26 -7.28 -35.19 4.48
N LEU A 27 -8.40 -35.47 5.16
CA LEU A 27 -9.33 -34.44 5.59
C LEU A 27 -8.71 -33.52 6.66
N ALA A 28 -7.90 -34.07 7.58
CA ALA A 28 -7.17 -33.28 8.56
C ALA A 28 -6.12 -32.37 7.91
N ARG A 29 -5.40 -32.84 6.87
CA ARG A 29 -4.49 -31.98 6.07
C ARG A 29 -5.24 -30.90 5.31
N MET A 30 -6.41 -31.21 4.77
CA MET A 30 -7.23 -30.23 4.03
C MET A 30 -7.75 -29.12 4.96
N GLN A 31 -8.12 -29.47 6.19
CA GLN A 31 -8.57 -28.50 7.20
C GLN A 31 -7.44 -27.57 7.68
N VAL A 32 -6.21 -28.10 7.79
CA VAL A 32 -5.01 -27.29 8.06
C VAL A 32 -4.64 -26.40 6.87
N GLY A 33 -4.75 -26.91 5.64
CA GLY A 33 -4.54 -26.14 4.41
C GLY A 33 -5.51 -24.96 4.28
N MET A 34 -6.77 -25.12 4.71
CA MET A 34 -7.79 -24.09 4.63
C MET A 34 -7.58 -22.97 5.68
N ASN A 35 -7.07 -23.31 6.87
CA ASN A 35 -6.67 -22.31 7.86
C ASN A 35 -5.46 -21.47 7.38
N GLY A 36 -4.50 -22.10 6.70
CA GLY A 36 -3.39 -21.39 6.05
C GLY A 36 -3.85 -20.51 4.89
N ALA A 37 -4.82 -20.98 4.09
CA ALA A 37 -5.38 -20.23 2.99
C ALA A 37 -6.12 -18.96 3.46
N ASN A 38 -6.81 -19.02 4.60
CA ASN A 38 -7.53 -17.86 5.14
C ASN A 38 -6.57 -16.74 5.60
N GLN A 39 -5.41 -17.13 6.14
CA GLN A 39 -4.33 -16.19 6.47
C GLN A 39 -3.67 -15.62 5.21
N ALA A 40 -3.40 -16.46 4.20
CA ALA A 40 -2.85 -16.03 2.92
C ALA A 40 -3.79 -15.06 2.19
N LEU A 41 -5.09 -15.31 2.22
CA LEU A 41 -6.11 -14.42 1.64
C LEU A 41 -6.19 -13.09 2.38
N ALA A 42 -6.05 -13.07 3.72
CA ALA A 42 -6.02 -11.84 4.50
C ALA A 42 -4.80 -10.96 4.18
N THR A 43 -3.63 -11.56 3.98
CA THR A 43 -2.45 -10.83 3.46
C THR A 43 -2.64 -10.39 2.01
N MET A 44 -3.28 -11.22 1.18
CA MET A 44 -3.48 -10.91 -0.23
C MET A 44 -4.53 -9.81 -0.42
N THR A 45 -5.58 -9.74 0.41
CA THR A 45 -6.56 -8.64 0.42
C THR A 45 -5.99 -7.36 1.00
N ALA A 46 -5.16 -7.41 2.05
CA ALA A 46 -4.44 -6.24 2.54
C ALA A 46 -3.47 -5.67 1.47
N GLN A 47 -2.77 -6.56 0.76
CA GLN A 47 -1.89 -6.17 -0.34
C GLN A 47 -2.68 -5.68 -1.56
N ARG A 48 -3.87 -6.24 -1.81
CA ARG A 48 -4.79 -5.73 -2.85
C ARG A 48 -5.36 -4.37 -2.50
N GLN A 49 -5.67 -4.09 -1.24
CA GLN A 49 -6.16 -2.78 -0.82
C GLN A 49 -5.05 -1.71 -0.90
N ALA A 50 -3.79 -2.07 -0.61
CA ALA A 50 -2.65 -1.20 -0.87
C ALA A 50 -2.42 -0.98 -2.38
N ALA A 51 -2.56 -2.04 -3.19
CA ALA A 51 -2.46 -1.94 -4.64
C ALA A 51 -3.65 -1.18 -5.28
N GLU A 52 -4.86 -1.32 -4.73
CA GLU A 52 -6.06 -0.61 -5.19
C GLU A 52 -5.98 0.86 -4.84
N GLN A 53 -5.45 1.24 -3.67
CA GLN A 53 -5.12 2.64 -3.37
C GLN A 53 -4.07 3.21 -4.34
N SER A 54 -3.14 2.38 -4.83
CA SER A 54 -2.22 2.77 -5.91
C SER A 54 -2.83 2.73 -7.33
N LEU A 55 -4.03 2.14 -7.51
CA LEU A 55 -4.72 2.03 -8.81
C LEU A 55 -5.87 3.06 -8.95
N THR A 56 -6.46 3.55 -7.85
CA THR A 56 -7.44 4.66 -7.91
C THR A 56 -6.76 6.01 -8.09
N ALA A 57 -5.49 6.13 -7.72
CA ALA A 57 -4.58 7.06 -8.37
C ALA A 57 -4.25 6.43 -9.72
N GLY A 58 -5.08 6.68 -10.75
CA GLY A 58 -4.82 6.17 -12.10
C GLY A 58 -3.38 6.46 -12.53
N PRO A 59 -2.84 5.73 -13.53
CA PRO A 59 -1.46 5.89 -13.96
C PRO A 59 -1.20 7.36 -14.23
N VAL A 60 -0.49 8.01 -13.32
CA VAL A 60 -0.02 9.37 -13.53
C VAL A 60 1.17 9.21 -14.44
N ASP A 61 0.93 9.37 -15.75
CA ASP A 61 1.99 9.57 -16.74
C ASP A 61 3.09 10.44 -16.11
N GLY A 62 4.25 9.84 -15.80
CA GLY A 62 5.34 10.48 -15.07
C GLY A 62 5.68 9.95 -13.66
N GLU A 63 5.28 8.73 -13.27
CA GLU A 63 5.73 8.11 -12.00
C GLU A 63 7.12 7.47 -12.06
N VAL A 64 7.66 7.25 -13.25
CA VAL A 64 9.02 6.71 -13.43
C VAL A 64 10.04 7.81 -13.12
N GLY A 65 10.65 7.76 -11.93
CA GLY A 65 11.73 8.68 -11.54
C GLY A 65 11.36 9.78 -10.56
N ARG A 66 10.09 9.85 -10.11
CA ARG A 66 9.73 10.75 -9.01
C ARG A 66 10.37 10.31 -7.70
N VAL A 67 10.85 11.28 -6.96
CA VAL A 67 11.57 11.09 -5.71
C VAL A 67 10.75 11.65 -4.57
N GLU A 68 10.59 10.86 -3.51
CA GLU A 68 10.00 11.34 -2.26
C GLU A 68 11.00 12.24 -1.53
N ALA A 69 10.55 13.43 -1.13
CA ALA A 69 11.37 14.42 -0.46
C ALA A 69 10.57 15.14 0.63
N ALA A 70 11.29 15.80 1.54
CA ALA A 70 10.70 16.70 2.51
C ALA A 70 10.87 18.14 2.02
N ALA A 71 9.78 18.90 2.00
CA ALA A 71 9.82 20.33 1.72
C ALA A 71 9.55 21.12 2.99
N THR A 72 10.35 22.16 3.22
CA THR A 72 10.08 23.15 4.26
C THR A 72 9.34 24.33 3.65
N VAL A 73 8.18 24.68 4.19
CA VAL A 73 7.43 25.86 3.73
C VAL A 73 8.17 27.11 4.19
N THR A 74 8.71 27.91 3.29
CA THR A 74 9.38 29.17 3.66
C THR A 74 8.37 30.32 3.70
N GLN A 75 7.44 30.35 2.75
CA GLN A 75 6.40 31.36 2.66
C GLN A 75 5.19 30.81 1.90
N PHE A 76 4.00 31.34 2.16
CA PHE A 76 2.85 31.11 1.31
C PHE A 76 1.98 32.36 1.23
N ALA A 77 1.28 32.54 0.11
CA ALA A 77 0.36 33.64 -0.11
C ALA A 77 -0.86 33.17 -0.93
N PRO A 78 -2.09 33.46 -0.49
CA PRO A 78 -3.25 33.20 -1.32
C PRO A 78 -3.22 34.12 -2.55
N THR A 79 -3.48 33.56 -3.73
CA THR A 79 -3.50 34.34 -4.99
C THR A 79 -4.80 35.12 -5.19
N GLY A 80 -5.83 34.83 -4.36
CA GLY A 80 -7.19 35.32 -4.54
C GLY A 80 -7.99 34.57 -5.62
N MET A 81 -7.36 33.65 -6.35
CA MET A 81 -8.03 32.80 -7.33
C MET A 81 -8.64 31.56 -6.67
N MET A 82 -9.79 31.13 -7.18
CA MET A 82 -10.41 29.87 -6.80
C MET A 82 -10.61 28.98 -8.03
N ILE A 83 -10.21 27.71 -7.93
CA ILE A 83 -10.39 26.71 -8.99
C ILE A 83 -11.23 25.58 -8.42
N ALA A 84 -12.40 25.31 -9.01
CA ALA A 84 -13.32 24.26 -8.54
C ALA A 84 -13.63 24.34 -7.03
N GLY A 85 -13.79 25.55 -6.49
CA GLY A 85 -14.06 25.78 -5.06
C GLY A 85 -12.84 25.70 -4.14
N ARG A 86 -11.64 25.45 -4.68
CA ARG A 86 -10.37 25.39 -3.95
C ARG A 86 -9.61 26.71 -4.06
N THR A 87 -9.02 27.18 -2.97
CA THR A 87 -8.22 28.40 -2.99
C THR A 87 -6.85 28.09 -3.57
N VAL A 88 -6.43 28.86 -4.58
CA VAL A 88 -5.09 28.74 -5.14
C VAL A 88 -4.11 29.55 -4.31
N ILE A 89 -3.09 28.88 -3.79
CA ILE A 89 -2.05 29.47 -2.94
C ILE A 89 -0.71 29.30 -3.65
N GLU A 90 0.08 30.37 -3.66
CA GLU A 90 1.49 30.33 -4.03
C GLU A 90 2.32 29.95 -2.81
N LEU A 91 3.15 28.93 -2.98
CA LEU A 91 4.01 28.36 -1.97
C LEU A 91 5.46 28.55 -2.39
N GLN A 92 6.25 29.06 -1.46
CA GLN A 92 7.71 29.01 -1.54
C GLN A 92 8.16 27.87 -0.63
N LEU A 93 8.83 26.90 -1.24
CA LEU A 93 9.25 25.67 -0.59
C LEU A 93 10.76 25.52 -0.72
N LEU A 94 11.39 25.03 0.35
CA LEU A 94 12.77 24.55 0.32
C LEU A 94 12.74 23.03 0.38
N VAL A 95 12.89 22.38 -0.77
CA VAL A 95 12.87 20.92 -0.88
C VAL A 95 14.24 20.35 -0.60
N THR A 96 14.33 19.36 0.28
CA THR A 96 15.58 18.63 0.51
C THR A 96 15.53 17.32 -0.25
N LEU A 97 16.31 17.21 -1.33
CA LEU A 97 16.41 16.00 -2.14
C LEU A 97 17.17 14.89 -1.38
N PRO A 98 16.98 13.61 -1.72
CA PRO A 98 17.85 12.53 -1.26
C PRO A 98 19.30 12.82 -1.68
N GLY A 99 20.17 13.00 -0.69
CA GLY A 99 21.51 13.55 -0.86
C GLY A 99 21.74 14.86 -0.09
N GLY A 100 20.69 15.43 0.50
CA GLY A 100 20.80 16.60 1.38
C GLY A 100 20.93 17.93 0.64
N ILE A 101 20.67 17.95 -0.68
CA ILE A 101 20.76 19.14 -1.51
C ILE A 101 19.47 19.95 -1.32
N PRO A 102 19.54 21.20 -0.81
CA PRO A 102 18.38 22.07 -0.72
C PRO A 102 18.07 22.71 -2.08
N LEU A 103 16.82 22.64 -2.50
CA LEU A 103 16.31 23.17 -3.76
C LEU A 103 15.12 24.11 -3.47
N PRO A 104 15.25 25.43 -3.71
CA PRO A 104 14.12 26.34 -3.62
C PRO A 104 13.16 26.11 -4.80
N VAL A 105 11.87 25.93 -4.51
CA VAL A 105 10.82 25.70 -5.50
C VAL A 105 9.63 26.61 -5.21
N ALA A 106 9.20 27.36 -6.22
CA ALA A 106 7.93 28.07 -6.22
C ALA A 106 6.85 27.14 -6.79
N HIS A 107 5.77 26.94 -6.06
CA HIS A 107 4.70 26.03 -6.46
C HIS A 107 3.32 26.62 -6.17
N SER A 108 2.42 26.54 -7.15
CA SER A 108 1.03 26.97 -6.98
C SER A 108 0.14 25.76 -6.84
N ALA A 109 -0.56 25.66 -5.71
CA ALA A 109 -1.45 24.54 -5.41
C ALA A 109 -2.86 25.05 -5.11
N ALA A 110 -3.86 24.34 -5.66
CA ALA A 110 -5.26 24.53 -5.28
C ALA A 110 -5.57 23.67 -4.05
N LEU A 111 -5.80 24.33 -2.91
CA LEU A 111 -5.99 23.66 -1.63
C LEU A 111 -7.45 23.70 -1.16
N ASP A 112 -7.85 22.60 -0.53
CA ASP A 112 -9.10 22.51 0.21
C ASP A 112 -8.98 23.27 1.54
N MET A 113 -10.10 23.79 2.05
CA MET A 113 -10.11 24.57 3.31
C MET A 113 -9.50 23.82 4.50
N GLY A 114 -9.60 22.48 4.53
CA GLY A 114 -8.99 21.65 5.58
C GLY A 114 -7.47 21.49 5.48
N GLN A 115 -6.86 21.79 4.34
CA GLN A 115 -5.41 21.67 4.11
C GLN A 115 -4.67 22.96 4.49
N ILE A 116 -5.32 24.12 4.37
CA ILE A 116 -4.72 25.44 4.63
C ILE A 116 -4.07 25.54 6.03
N PRO A 117 -4.68 25.05 7.13
CA PRO A 117 -4.07 25.13 8.46
C PRO A 117 -2.77 24.34 8.61
N ARG A 118 -2.47 23.41 7.70
CA ARG A 118 -1.21 22.64 7.68
C ARG A 118 -0.06 23.44 7.07
N LEU A 119 -0.34 24.51 6.34
CA LEU A 119 0.67 25.41 5.79
C LEU A 119 1.13 26.37 6.88
N VAL A 120 2.27 26.06 7.48
CA VAL A 120 2.92 26.91 8.48
C VAL A 120 4.34 27.19 7.99
N PRO A 121 4.81 28.45 7.99
CA PRO A 121 6.20 28.74 7.66
C PRO A 121 7.14 28.04 8.65
N GLY A 122 8.19 27.40 8.14
CA GLY A 122 9.06 26.50 8.89
C GLY A 122 8.52 25.08 9.04
N GLY A 123 7.24 24.83 8.72
CA GLY A 123 6.64 23.51 8.73
C GLY A 123 7.19 22.63 7.61
N ARG A 124 7.29 21.33 7.86
CA ARG A 124 7.70 20.34 6.86
C ARG A 124 6.47 19.66 6.26
N ILE A 125 6.52 19.41 4.96
CA ILE A 125 5.49 18.69 4.22
C ILE A 125 6.12 17.61 3.35
N ALA A 126 5.43 16.48 3.22
CA ALA A 126 5.84 15.42 2.31
C ALA A 126 5.53 15.86 0.87
N VAL A 127 6.54 15.81 0.01
CA VAL A 127 6.40 16.12 -1.41
C VAL A 127 6.99 15.03 -2.28
N THR A 128 6.49 14.91 -3.49
CA THR A 128 7.09 14.12 -4.55
C THR A 128 7.41 15.03 -5.71
N LEU A 129 8.57 14.89 -6.32
CA LEU A 129 8.96 15.67 -7.49
C LEU A 129 9.84 14.85 -8.41
N ASP A 130 9.86 15.20 -9.69
CA ASP A 130 10.86 14.69 -10.62
C ASP A 130 12.13 15.57 -10.52
N PRO A 131 13.31 15.01 -10.19
CA PRO A 131 14.54 15.80 -10.12
C PRO A 131 14.97 16.40 -11.47
N VAL A 132 14.46 15.86 -12.59
CA VAL A 132 14.67 16.41 -13.94
C VAL A 132 13.71 17.57 -14.23
N ASP A 133 12.52 17.56 -13.62
CA ASP A 133 11.53 18.65 -13.71
C ASP A 133 10.99 19.05 -12.32
N PRO A 134 11.68 19.98 -11.61
CA PRO A 134 11.28 20.43 -10.28
C PRO A 134 9.91 21.12 -10.24
N ALA A 135 9.41 21.63 -11.37
CA ALA A 135 8.09 22.25 -11.45
C ALA A 135 6.95 21.23 -11.31
N SER A 136 7.25 19.94 -11.54
CA SER A 136 6.31 18.82 -11.40
C SER A 136 6.00 18.41 -9.95
N LEU A 137 6.40 19.24 -8.98
CA LEU A 137 6.21 19.02 -7.55
C LEU A 137 4.74 18.76 -7.22
N ARG A 138 4.51 17.74 -6.39
CA ARG A 138 3.22 17.37 -5.83
C ARG A 138 3.31 17.26 -4.32
N ILE A 139 2.34 17.83 -3.63
CA ILE A 139 2.25 17.74 -2.18
C ILE A 139 1.40 16.53 -1.82
N ASP A 140 1.95 15.65 -0.98
CA ASP A 140 1.24 14.50 -0.45
C ASP A 140 0.59 14.85 0.89
N TRP A 141 -0.69 15.18 0.85
CA TRP A 141 -1.48 15.52 2.03
C TRP A 141 -1.90 14.31 2.86
N SER A 142 -1.75 13.09 2.33
CA SER A 142 -2.08 11.84 3.05
C SER A 142 -1.03 11.48 4.09
N LYS A 143 0.22 11.92 3.88
CA LYS A 143 1.32 11.69 4.80
C LYS A 143 1.36 12.77 5.90
N PRO A 144 1.69 12.40 7.15
CA PRO A 144 1.96 13.39 8.19
C PRO A 144 3.20 14.22 7.84
N SER A 145 3.34 15.39 8.47
CA SER A 145 4.58 16.19 8.38
C SER A 145 5.78 15.30 8.70
N PRO A 146 6.78 15.19 7.81
CA PRO A 146 7.99 14.45 8.10
C PRO A 146 8.73 15.11 9.27
N VAL A 147 9.26 14.28 10.18
CA VAL A 147 9.96 14.70 11.41
C VAL A 147 11.36 15.17 11.09
#